data_AF-A0A9X1F6B4-F1
#
_entry.id   AF-A0A9X1F6B4-F1
#
_cell.length_a   1.000
_cell.length_b   1.000
_cell.length_c   1.000
_cell.angle_alpha   90.00
_cell.angle_beta   90.00
_cell.angle_gamma   90.00
#
_symmetry.space_group_name_H-M   'P 1'
#
loop_
_entity.id
_entity.type
_entity.pdbx_description
1 polymer ?
#
loop_
_entity_poly.entity_id
_entity_poly.type
_entity_poly.pdbx_seq_one_letter_code
_entity_poly.pdbx_strand_id
1 'polypeptide(L)'
;MHSQKGFRYAMISLILSIVALFVTIVSIRFELDIFSLVAGFIVILIGFISLFGFIASLKGIKEKNTNKKVLGLIINSVFLLGFVFIIVANIYDIYSALN
;
A
#
# COMPACT_ATOMS: atom_id res chain seq x y z
N MET A 1 -0.47 16.90 15.30
CA MET A 1 -0.47 17.17 13.83
C MET A 1 -0.01 15.96 13.02
N HIS A 2 0.89 15.13 13.54
CA HIS A 2 1.42 13.99 12.80
C HIS A 2 0.41 12.84 12.69
N SER A 3 -0.45 12.64 13.69
CA SER A 3 -1.52 11.64 13.64
C SER A 3 -2.50 11.87 12.48
N GLN A 4 -2.84 13.13 12.17
CA GLN A 4 -3.73 13.44 11.04
C GLN A 4 -3.07 13.15 9.69
N LYS A 5 -1.75 13.37 9.58
CA LYS A 5 -0.99 13.03 8.37
C LYS A 5 -0.98 11.51 8.13
N GLY A 6 -0.70 10.72 9.17
CA GLY A 6 -0.74 9.24 9.09
C GLY A 6 -2.09 8.71 8.63
N PHE A 7 -3.18 9.23 9.20
CA PHE A 7 -4.54 8.88 8.76
C PHE A 7 -4.82 9.29 7.31
N ARG A 8 -4.35 10.47 6.87
CA ARG A 8 -4.51 10.91 5.48
C ARG A 8 -3.83 9.96 4.49
N TYR A 9 -2.62 9.51 4.79
CA TYR A 9 -1.91 8.54 3.95
C TYR A 9 -2.63 7.18 3.90
N ALA A 10 -3.21 6.73 5.02
CA ALA A 10 -4.04 5.54 5.05
C ALA A 10 -5.27 5.66 4.12
N MET A 11 -5.95 6.81 4.15
CA MET A 11 -7.11 7.06 3.27
C MET A 11 -6.72 7.12 1.79
N ILE A 12 -5.60 7.78 1.46
CA ILE A 12 -5.08 7.80 0.09
C ILE A 12 -4.76 6.38 -0.38
N SER A 13 -4.13 5.57 0.46
CA SER A 13 -3.79 4.17 0.14
C SER A 13 -5.05 3.34 -0.12
N LEU A 14 -6.11 3.52 0.68
CA LEU A 14 -7.39 2.85 0.46
C LEU A 14 -8.03 3.26 -0.87
N ILE A 15 -8.08 4.56 -1.17
CA ILE A 15 -8.64 5.05 -2.43
C ILE A 15 -7.86 4.48 -3.61
N LEU A 16 -6.53 4.53 -3.56
CA LEU A 16 -5.68 3.95 -4.61
C LEU A 16 -5.87 2.43 -4.73
N SER A 17 -6.10 1.70 -3.62
CA SER A 17 -6.37 0.26 -3.70
C SER A 17 -7.69 -0.05 -4.41
N ILE A 18 -8.72 0.79 -4.24
CA ILE A 18 -9.99 0.65 -4.97
C ILE A 18 -9.76 0.90 -6.47
N VAL A 19 -8.96 1.93 -6.81
CA VAL A 19 -8.60 2.21 -8.20
C VAL A 19 -7.79 1.06 -8.79
N ALA A 20 -6.79 0.53 -8.08
CA ALA A 20 -6.00 -0.61 -8.52
C ALA A 20 -6.85 -1.85 -8.77
N LEU A 21 -7.82 -2.15 -7.89
CA LEU A 21 -8.77 -3.25 -8.08
C LEU A 21 -9.60 -3.05 -9.35
N PHE A 22 -10.13 -1.84 -9.59
CA PHE A 22 -10.90 -1.55 -10.79
C PHE A 22 -10.05 -1.73 -12.07
N VAL A 23 -8.84 -1.18 -12.08
CA VAL A 23 -7.89 -1.32 -13.21
C VAL A 23 -7.56 -2.81 -13.45
N THR A 24 -7.36 -3.58 -12.38
CA THR A 24 -7.09 -5.03 -12.47
C THR A 24 -8.27 -5.78 -13.09
N ILE A 25 -9.50 -5.51 -12.65
CA ILE A 25 -10.72 -6.13 -13.20
C ILE A 25 -10.86 -5.80 -14.69
N VAL A 26 -10.61 -4.55 -15.09
CA VAL A 26 -10.62 -4.13 -16.50
C VAL A 26 -9.54 -4.86 -17.30
N SER A 27 -8.32 -4.93 -16.78
CA SER A 27 -7.21 -5.65 -17.42
C SER A 27 -7.55 -7.11 -17.69
N ILE A 28 -8.08 -7.81 -16.68
CA ILE A 28 -8.48 -9.23 -16.81
C ILE A 28 -9.62 -9.38 -17.81
N ARG A 29 -10.64 -8.52 -17.76
CA ARG A 29 -11.84 -8.66 -18.59
C ARG A 29 -11.58 -8.43 -20.08
N PHE A 30 -10.65 -7.54 -20.41
CA PHE A 30 -10.35 -7.14 -21.78
C PHE A 30 -8.99 -7.66 -22.28
N GLU A 31 -8.29 -8.46 -21.47
CA GLU A 31 -6.96 -9.00 -21.78
C GLU A 31 -5.95 -7.90 -22.19
N LEU A 32 -6.01 -6.75 -21.51
CA LEU A 32 -5.18 -5.60 -21.84
C LEU A 32 -3.94 -5.55 -20.94
N ASP A 33 -2.79 -5.93 -21.50
CA ASP A 33 -1.49 -5.95 -20.80
C ASP A 33 -1.07 -4.57 -20.26
N ILE A 34 -1.40 -3.49 -20.97
CA ILE A 34 -1.04 -2.14 -20.49
C ILE A 34 -1.73 -1.81 -19.15
N PHE A 35 -2.93 -2.33 -18.91
CA PHE A 35 -3.66 -2.09 -17.67
C PHE A 35 -3.08 -2.92 -16.51
N SER A 36 -2.51 -4.10 -16.78
CA SER A 36 -1.85 -4.89 -15.73
C SER A 36 -0.58 -4.18 -15.24
N LEU A 37 0.19 -3.58 -16.16
CA LEU A 37 1.35 -2.75 -15.83
C LEU A 37 0.94 -1.52 -15.00
N VAL A 38 -0.14 -0.83 -15.40
CA VAL A 38 -0.67 0.33 -14.65
C VAL A 38 -1.14 -0.10 -13.24
N ALA A 39 -1.84 -1.23 -13.10
CA ALA A 39 -2.24 -1.75 -11.80
C ALA A 39 -1.02 -2.04 -10.91
N GLY A 40 0.00 -2.70 -11.46
CA GLY A 40 1.26 -2.96 -10.75
C GLY A 40 1.95 -1.69 -10.27
N PHE A 41 2.01 -0.66 -11.13
CA PHE A 41 2.57 0.65 -10.75
C PHE A 41 1.78 1.32 -9.61
N ILE A 42 0.45 1.27 -9.64
CA ILE A 42 -0.40 1.80 -8.55
C ILE A 42 -0.12 1.05 -7.24
N VAL A 43 0.04 -0.29 -7.29
CA VAL A 43 0.37 -1.09 -6.09
C VAL A 43 1.72 -0.68 -5.49
N ILE A 44 2.73 -0.41 -6.32
CA ILE A 44 4.02 0.11 -5.84
C ILE A 44 3.86 1.48 -5.17
N LEU A 45 3.06 2.39 -5.75
CA LEU A 45 2.77 3.69 -5.15
C LEU A 45 2.07 3.55 -3.79
N ILE A 46 1.12 2.63 -3.65
CA ILE A 46 0.47 2.32 -2.37
C ILE A 46 1.53 1.88 -1.34
N GLY A 47 2.48 1.04 -1.75
CA GLY A 47 3.62 0.62 -0.93
C GLY A 47 4.38 1.81 -0.34
N PHE A 48 4.85 2.73 -1.19
CA PHE A 48 5.60 3.92 -0.72
C PHE A 48 4.73 4.87 0.13
N ILE A 49 3.48 5.10 -0.26
CA ILE A 49 2.57 5.97 0.51
C ILE A 49 2.31 5.37 1.89
N SER A 50 2.10 4.06 1.98
CA SER A 50 1.90 3.36 3.25
C SER A 50 3.15 3.39 4.14
N LEU A 51 4.36 3.31 3.56
CA LEU A 51 5.61 3.49 4.29
C LEU A 51 5.70 4.89 4.93
N PHE A 52 5.45 5.95 4.15
CA PHE A 52 5.44 7.32 4.69
C PHE A 52 4.32 7.52 5.73
N GLY A 53 3.15 6.92 5.49
CA GLY A 53 2.02 6.91 6.41
C GLY A 53 2.33 6.23 7.74
N PHE A 54 3.01 5.09 7.68
CA PHE A 54 3.47 4.34 8.85
C PHE A 54 4.49 5.15 9.65
N ILE A 55 5.52 5.70 9.00
CA ILE A 55 6.52 6.57 9.66
C ILE A 55 5.84 7.78 10.33
N ALA A 56 4.89 8.43 9.66
CA ALA A 56 4.14 9.54 10.23
C ALA A 56 3.29 9.10 11.44
N SER A 57 2.70 7.90 11.39
CA SER A 57 1.90 7.34 12.47
C SER A 57 2.76 6.98 13.69
N LEU A 58 3.96 6.43 13.47
CA LEU A 58 4.95 6.18 14.52
C LEU A 58 5.42 7.48 15.20
N LYS A 59 5.75 8.52 14.42
CA LYS A 59 6.12 9.83 14.98
C LYS A 59 5.00 10.44 15.83
N GLY A 60 3.74 10.14 15.50
CA GLY A 60 2.55 10.54 16.26
C GLY A 60 2.29 9.73 17.54
N ILE A 61 3.10 8.72 17.90
CA ILE A 61 2.86 7.85 19.06
C ILE A 61 2.74 8.64 20.38
N LYS A 62 3.49 9.73 20.53
CA LYS A 62 3.44 10.58 21.73
C LYS A 62 2.17 11.46 21.83
N GLU A 63 1.40 11.59 20.75
CA GLU A 63 0.12 12.33 20.75
C GLU A 63 -0.99 11.51 21.44
N LYS A 64 -2.02 12.17 22.00
CA LYS A 64 -3.18 11.49 22.63
C LYS A 64 -3.76 10.41 21.70
N ASN A 65 -4.14 9.28 22.29
CA ASN A 65 -4.68 8.17 21.51
C ASN A 65 -6.09 8.53 21.02
N THR A 66 -6.29 8.47 19.70
CA THR A 66 -7.57 8.76 19.05
C THR A 66 -7.87 7.66 18.04
N ASN A 67 -9.14 7.42 17.73
CA ASN A 67 -9.54 6.39 16.75
C ASN A 67 -8.85 6.59 15.39
N LYS A 68 -8.71 7.84 14.94
CA LYS A 68 -8.01 8.17 13.68
C LYS A 68 -6.54 7.75 13.69
N LYS A 69 -5.87 7.85 14.83
CA LYS A 69 -4.47 7.43 14.99
C LYS A 69 -4.34 5.92 14.90
N VAL A 70 -5.20 5.19 15.62
CA VAL A 70 -5.19 3.73 15.65
C VAL A 70 -5.51 3.18 14.26
N LEU A 71 -6.58 3.67 13.62
CA LEU A 71 -6.94 3.27 12.25
C LEU A 71 -5.83 3.61 11.25
N GLY A 72 -5.26 4.81 11.33
CA GLY A 72 -4.17 5.22 10.46
C GLY A 72 -2.96 4.30 10.59
N LEU A 73 -2.58 3.93 11.82
CA LEU A 73 -1.47 3.00 12.04
C LEU A 73 -1.79 1.61 11.48
N ILE A 74 -2.96 1.05 11.80
CA ILE A 74 -3.37 -0.29 11.35
C ILE A 74 -3.38 -0.37 9.82
N ILE A 75 -4.07 0.56 9.16
CA ILE A 75 -4.22 0.54 7.69
C ILE A 75 -2.86 0.67 7.00
N ASN A 76 -2.04 1.64 7.42
CA ASN A 76 -0.70 1.80 6.84
C ASN A 76 0.18 0.56 7.10
N SER A 77 0.06 -0.08 8.26
CA SER A 77 0.82 -1.30 8.59
C SER A 77 0.42 -2.46 7.70
N VAL A 78 -0.89 -2.67 7.47
CA VAL A 78 -1.39 -3.74 6.59
C VAL A 78 -0.85 -3.56 5.17
N PHE A 79 -0.94 -2.36 4.61
CA PHE A 79 -0.41 -2.08 3.28
C PHE A 79 1.11 -2.20 3.21
N LEU A 80 1.83 -1.74 4.24
CA LEU A 80 3.28 -1.86 4.30
C LEU A 80 3.73 -3.32 4.37
N LEU A 81 3.08 -4.14 5.20
CA LEU A 81 3.36 -5.57 5.29
C LEU A 81 3.06 -6.27 3.97
N GLY A 82 1.95 -5.94 3.31
CA GLY A 82 1.64 -6.43 1.97
C GLY A 82 2.70 -6.04 0.94
N PHE A 83 3.19 -4.80 1.00
CA PHE A 83 4.25 -4.34 0.11
C PHE A 83 5.57 -5.09 0.33
N VAL A 84 5.97 -5.29 1.59
CA VAL A 84 7.16 -6.09 1.93
C VAL A 84 6.99 -7.54 1.47
N PHE A 85 5.81 -8.13 1.67
CA PHE A 85 5.50 -9.48 1.20
C PHE A 85 5.65 -9.61 -0.32
N ILE A 86 5.14 -8.66 -1.10
CA ILE A 86 5.27 -8.65 -2.56
C ILE A 86 6.75 -8.60 -2.97
N ILE A 87 7.55 -7.74 -2.34
CA ILE A 87 9.00 -7.66 -2.63
C ILE A 87 9.67 -9.01 -2.36
N VAL A 88 9.42 -9.60 -1.19
CA VAL A 88 10.02 -10.88 -0.79
C VAL A 88 9.59 -12.00 -1.76
N ALA A 89 8.31 -12.06 -2.13
CA ALA A 89 7.80 -13.03 -3.09
C ALA A 89 8.50 -12.91 -4.45
N ASN A 90 8.63 -11.69 -4.99
CA ASN A 90 9.32 -11.47 -6.26
C ASN A 90 10.82 -11.85 -6.20
N ILE A 91 11.50 -11.55 -5.08
CA ILE A 91 12.89 -11.97 -4.87
C ILE A 91 12.99 -13.51 -4.86
N TYR A 92 12.06 -14.17 -4.17
CA TYR A 92 12.00 -15.63 -4.11
C TYR A 92 11.76 -16.24 -5.50
N ASP A 93 10.83 -15.71 -6.28
CA ASP A 93 10.52 -16.18 -7.63
C ASP A 93 11.75 -16.07 -8.55
N ILE A 94 12.47 -14.95 -8.48
CA ILE A 94 13.71 -14.75 -9.24
C ILE A 94 14.78 -15.76 -8.82
N TYR A 95 14.97 -15.96 -7.50
CA TYR A 95 15.94 -16.93 -7.00
C TYR A 95 15.60 -18.37 -7.41
N SER A 96 14.32 -18.73 -7.39
CA SER A 96 13.84 -20.05 -7.82
C SER A 96 13.91 -20.25 -9.33
N ALA A 97 13.89 -19.19 -10.14
CA ALA A 97 14.02 -19.30 -11.59
C ALA A 97 15.48 -19.40 -12.06
N LEU A 98 16.44 -18.97 -11.22
CA LEU A 98 17.87 -18.98 -11.52
C LEU A 98 18.61 -20.24 -11.03
N ASN A 99 18.02 -21.01 -10.12
CA ASN A 99 18.51 -22.31 -9.65
C ASN A 99 17.73 -23.46 -10.28
#